data_AF-A0A7V6CNH0-F1
#
_entry.id   AF-A0A7V6CNH0-F1
#
_cell.length_a   1.000
_cell.length_b   1.000
_cell.length_c   1.000
_cell.angle_alpha   90.00
_cell.angle_beta   90.00
_cell.angle_gamma   90.00
#
_symmetry.space_group_name_H-M   'P 1'
#
loop_
_entity.id
_entity.type
_entity.pdbx_description
1 polymer ?
#
loop_
_entity_poly.entity_id
_entity_poly.type
_entity_poly.pdbx_seq_one_letter_code
_entity_poly.pdbx_strand_id
1 'polypeptide(L)'
;MPIGRDCDPSLMPTPRQRVWMWQRSWEIIKKKKIILADFWNHGTVSYGCIAGGREGGYFHINWHGDCAPCVFFPYATSNIIEIYNRGGNLNDVIFTPFFKAIRSWQKEYGFLSGGKVSGDWLRPCPIRDHFLTAKKIIKEYNAYPIDYAPEVIDEKNYIAEMVDYDEKLEKLTSPIWQKQYHSSH
;
A
#
# COMPACT_ATOMS: atom_id res chain seq x y z
N MET A 1 -6.51 9.69 1.16
CA MET A 1 -5.10 10.00 0.82
C MET A 1 -5.11 10.79 -0.46
N PRO A 2 -4.40 11.92 -0.52
CA PRO A 2 -4.35 12.75 -1.71
C PRO A 2 -3.73 11.95 -2.84
N ILE A 3 -4.50 11.83 -3.91
CA ILE A 3 -4.13 11.32 -5.22
C ILE A 3 -4.60 12.39 -6.22
N GLY A 4 -3.76 12.77 -7.16
CA GLY A 4 -4.01 13.91 -8.04
C GLY A 4 -2.73 14.64 -8.40
N ARG A 5 -2.82 15.50 -9.43
CA ARG A 5 -1.69 16.28 -9.97
C ARG A 5 -1.05 17.18 -8.90
N ASP A 6 -1.86 17.76 -8.02
CA ASP A 6 -1.41 18.57 -6.87
C ASP A 6 -1.49 17.76 -5.57
N CYS A 7 -0.62 16.77 -5.43
CA CYS A 7 -0.57 15.94 -4.22
C CYS A 7 0.02 16.74 -3.06
N ASP A 8 -0.81 17.07 -2.07
CA ASP A 8 -0.39 17.74 -0.83
C ASP A 8 -0.40 16.73 0.34
N PRO A 9 0.78 16.24 0.80
CA PRO A 9 0.89 15.33 1.93
C PRO A 9 0.23 15.81 3.23
N SER A 10 0.05 17.13 3.42
CA SER A 10 -0.61 17.69 4.59
C SER A 10 -2.09 17.29 4.71
N LEU A 11 -2.72 16.88 3.61
CA LEU A 11 -4.09 16.36 3.56
C LEU A 11 -4.19 14.89 3.98
N MET A 12 -3.07 14.21 4.24
CA MET A 12 -3.10 12.88 4.83
C MET A 12 -3.48 12.95 6.31
N PRO A 13 -4.21 11.95 6.83
CA PRO A 13 -4.31 11.77 8.27
C PRO A 13 -2.90 11.72 8.89
N THR A 14 -2.65 12.56 9.88
CA THR A 14 -1.38 12.55 10.61
C THR A 14 -1.12 11.17 11.25
N PRO A 15 0.13 10.83 11.58
CA PRO A 15 0.44 9.57 12.28
C PRO A 15 -0.36 9.36 13.58
N ARG A 16 -0.62 10.43 14.33
CA ARG A 16 -1.48 10.37 15.53
C ARG A 16 -2.95 10.11 15.18
N GLN A 17 -3.46 10.73 14.12
CA GLN A 17 -4.80 10.44 13.62
C GLN A 17 -4.91 9.00 13.11
N ARG A 18 -3.90 8.44 12.44
CA ARG A 18 -3.85 7.02 12.05
C ARG A 18 -4.03 6.09 13.25
N VAL A 19 -3.26 6.32 14.31
CA VAL A 19 -3.39 5.52 15.55
C VAL A 19 -4.75 5.70 16.19
N TRP A 20 -5.27 6.93 16.24
CA TRP A 20 -6.63 7.18 16.75
C TRP A 20 -7.70 6.48 15.93
N MET A 21 -7.60 6.48 14.59
CA MET A 21 -8.53 5.77 13.69
C MET A 21 -8.51 4.26 13.97
N TRP A 22 -7.32 3.67 14.12
CA TRP A 22 -7.16 2.26 14.51
C TRP A 22 -7.76 1.97 15.89
N GLN A 23 -7.55 2.84 16.89
CA GLN A 23 -8.16 2.66 18.22
C GLN A 23 -9.69 2.73 18.15
N ARG A 24 -10.19 3.73 17.42
CA ARG A 24 -11.63 3.99 17.29
C ARG A 24 -12.35 2.88 16.55
N SER A 25 -11.77 2.36 15.47
CA SER A 25 -12.34 1.23 14.73
C SER A 25 -12.42 -0.01 15.62
N TRP A 26 -11.37 -0.36 16.37
CA TRP A 26 -11.41 -1.49 17.31
C TRP A 26 -12.40 -1.30 18.46
N GLU A 27 -12.57 -0.07 18.95
CA GLU A 27 -13.59 0.25 19.93
C GLU A 27 -15.00 -0.05 19.37
N ILE A 28 -15.28 0.42 18.15
CA ILE A 28 -16.56 0.18 17.46
C ILE A 28 -16.77 -1.32 17.23
N ILE A 29 -15.77 -2.03 16.69
CA ILE A 29 -15.83 -3.48 16.46
C ILE A 29 -16.16 -4.22 17.76
N LYS A 30 -15.45 -3.91 18.85
CA LYS A 30 -15.63 -4.58 20.15
C LYS A 30 -17.00 -4.29 20.78
N LYS A 31 -17.45 -3.03 20.75
CA LYS A 31 -18.69 -2.57 21.40
C LYS A 31 -19.94 -2.84 20.58
N LYS A 32 -19.90 -2.59 19.27
CA LYS A 32 -21.05 -2.67 18.37
C LYS A 32 -21.15 -3.99 17.62
N LYS A 33 -20.09 -4.82 17.65
CA LYS A 33 -20.02 -6.11 16.92
C LYS A 33 -20.21 -5.97 15.41
N ILE A 34 -19.87 -4.80 14.87
CA ILE A 34 -19.87 -4.51 13.44
C ILE A 34 -18.41 -4.55 12.98
N ILE A 35 -18.10 -5.38 11.98
CA ILE A 35 -16.78 -5.38 11.36
C ILE A 35 -16.64 -4.09 10.55
N LEU A 36 -15.67 -3.25 10.93
CA LEU A 36 -15.28 -2.06 10.20
C LEU A 36 -13.85 -2.29 9.70
N ALA A 37 -13.71 -2.52 8.40
CA ALA A 37 -12.43 -2.73 7.77
C ALA A 37 -11.96 -1.45 7.07
N ASP A 38 -10.87 -0.88 7.56
CA ASP A 38 -10.06 0.11 6.85
C ASP A 38 -8.75 -0.58 6.48
N PHE A 39 -8.56 -0.89 5.19
CA PHE A 39 -7.40 -1.67 4.70
C PHE A 39 -6.05 -0.99 4.93
N TRP A 40 -6.00 0.30 5.28
CA TRP A 40 -4.76 0.99 5.63
C TRP A 40 -4.39 0.80 7.11
N ASN A 41 -5.38 0.78 8.01
CA ASN A 41 -5.16 0.57 9.45
C ASN A 41 -5.36 -0.89 9.91
N HIS A 42 -6.03 -1.72 9.12
CA HIS A 42 -6.41 -3.10 9.46
C HIS A 42 -5.75 -4.11 8.53
N GLY A 43 -4.45 -3.98 8.30
CA GLY A 43 -3.68 -5.04 7.65
C GLY A 43 -3.84 -6.37 8.38
N THR A 44 -4.10 -6.37 9.69
CA THR A 44 -4.40 -7.57 10.48
C THR A 44 -5.68 -8.30 10.10
N VAL A 45 -6.65 -7.61 9.48
CA VAL A 45 -7.89 -8.21 8.99
C VAL A 45 -7.71 -8.74 7.56
N SER A 46 -6.80 -8.15 6.78
CA SER A 46 -6.58 -8.47 5.36
C SER A 46 -5.29 -9.22 5.06
N TYR A 47 -4.53 -9.65 6.07
CA TYR A 47 -3.19 -10.24 5.94
C TYR A 47 -2.18 -9.31 5.23
N GLY A 48 -2.13 -8.05 5.66
CA GLY A 48 -1.32 -6.98 5.08
C GLY A 48 -2.03 -6.25 3.93
N CYS A 49 -1.26 -5.51 3.13
CA CYS A 49 -1.79 -4.78 1.98
C CYS A 49 -2.32 -5.74 0.92
N ILE A 50 -3.45 -5.40 0.30
CA ILE A 50 -4.15 -6.20 -0.72
C ILE A 50 -3.87 -5.75 -2.17
N ALA A 51 -2.88 -4.87 -2.37
CA ALA A 51 -2.48 -4.38 -3.68
C ALA A 51 -1.74 -5.43 -4.53
N GLY A 52 -1.56 -5.15 -5.82
CA GLY A 52 -0.68 -5.90 -6.72
C GLY A 52 -1.24 -7.25 -7.16
N GLY A 53 -2.57 -7.44 -7.07
CA GLY A 53 -3.25 -8.64 -7.55
C GLY A 53 -2.75 -9.93 -6.89
N ARG A 54 -2.35 -9.87 -5.60
CA ARG A 54 -2.01 -11.07 -4.83
C ARG A 54 -3.25 -11.93 -4.56
N GLU A 55 -3.04 -13.14 -4.03
CA GLU A 55 -4.14 -14.00 -3.56
C GLU A 55 -5.00 -13.24 -2.51
N GLY A 56 -6.31 -13.18 -2.76
CA GLY A 56 -7.26 -12.40 -1.97
C GLY A 56 -7.12 -10.87 -2.11
N GLY A 57 -6.34 -10.39 -3.08
CA GLY A 57 -6.08 -8.99 -3.35
C GLY A 57 -6.78 -8.47 -4.60
N TYR A 58 -6.45 -7.23 -4.96
CA TYR A 58 -6.95 -6.55 -6.15
C TYR A 58 -5.86 -5.74 -6.84
N PHE A 59 -6.18 -5.20 -8.01
CA PHE A 59 -5.44 -4.14 -8.65
C PHE A 59 -6.42 -3.22 -9.38
N HIS A 60 -5.93 -2.07 -9.81
CA HIS A 60 -6.75 -0.99 -10.37
C HIS A 60 -6.45 -0.83 -11.87
N ILE A 61 -7.49 -0.76 -12.68
CA ILE A 61 -7.41 -0.37 -14.08
C ILE A 61 -8.13 0.97 -14.20
N ASN A 62 -7.43 2.02 -14.62
CA ASN A 62 -8.05 3.34 -14.79
C ASN A 62 -8.82 3.43 -16.13
N TRP A 63 -9.44 4.58 -16.38
CA TRP A 63 -10.22 4.83 -17.59
C TRP A 63 -9.39 4.88 -18.88
N HIS A 64 -8.08 5.13 -18.78
CA HIS A 64 -7.13 5.03 -19.90
C HIS A 64 -6.66 3.60 -20.16
N GLY A 65 -6.97 2.65 -19.28
CA GLY A 65 -6.50 1.27 -19.34
C GLY A 65 -5.21 1.00 -18.58
N ASP A 66 -4.62 1.98 -17.88
CA ASP A 66 -3.40 1.78 -17.12
C ASP A 66 -3.65 0.86 -15.92
N CYS A 67 -2.82 -0.17 -15.81
CA CYS A 67 -2.91 -1.18 -14.76
C CYS A 67 -1.99 -0.81 -13.59
N ALA A 68 -2.58 -0.26 -12.53
CA ALA A 68 -1.90 0.13 -11.31
C ALA A 68 -2.09 -0.92 -10.19
N PRO A 69 -1.13 -1.14 -9.29
CA PRO A 69 -1.24 -2.12 -8.21
C PRO A 69 -2.39 -1.84 -7.23
N CYS A 70 -2.77 -0.57 -7.08
CA CYS A 70 -3.80 -0.07 -6.16
C CYS A 70 -4.23 1.32 -6.64
N VAL A 71 -5.45 1.74 -6.35
CA VAL A 71 -5.93 3.10 -6.67
C VAL A 71 -5.05 4.19 -6.03
N PHE A 72 -4.39 3.87 -4.91
CA PHE A 72 -3.47 4.74 -4.18
C PHE A 72 -1.98 4.53 -4.51
N PHE A 73 -1.67 3.65 -5.46
CA PHE A 73 -0.33 3.41 -6.00
C PHE A 73 -0.35 3.79 -7.49
N PRO A 74 -0.25 5.09 -7.83
CA PRO A 74 -0.62 5.59 -9.15
C PRO A 74 0.53 5.47 -10.17
N TYR A 75 1.09 4.26 -10.29
CA TYR A 75 2.16 3.94 -11.24
C TYR A 75 1.83 2.65 -11.97
N ALA A 76 2.13 2.60 -13.26
CA ALA A 76 1.85 1.45 -14.11
C ALA A 76 3.07 1.10 -14.97
N THR A 77 3.13 -0.16 -15.40
CA THR A 77 4.08 -0.64 -16.44
C THR A 77 3.35 -1.23 -17.64
N SER A 78 2.03 -1.24 -17.62
CA SER A 78 1.22 -1.90 -18.62
C SER A 78 -0.16 -1.26 -18.75
N ASN A 79 -0.68 -1.30 -19.96
CA ASN A 79 -2.02 -0.87 -20.30
C ASN A 79 -2.84 -2.07 -20.80
N ILE A 80 -4.04 -2.28 -20.26
CA ILE A 80 -4.88 -3.44 -20.58
C ILE A 80 -5.32 -3.46 -22.04
N ILE A 81 -5.51 -2.28 -22.65
CA ILE A 81 -5.94 -2.16 -24.05
C ILE A 81 -4.84 -2.71 -24.96
N GLU A 82 -3.59 -2.31 -24.72
CA GLU A 82 -2.44 -2.82 -25.46
C GLU A 82 -2.26 -4.33 -25.30
N ILE A 83 -2.45 -4.84 -24.07
CA ILE A 83 -2.37 -6.27 -23.78
C ILE A 83 -3.44 -7.05 -24.55
N TYR A 84 -4.68 -6.59 -24.56
CA TYR A 84 -5.75 -7.27 -25.30
C TYR A 84 -5.56 -7.16 -26.81
N ASN A 85 -5.09 -6.02 -27.31
CA ASN A 85 -4.81 -5.84 -28.74
C ASN A 85 -3.74 -6.81 -29.28
N ARG A 86 -2.79 -7.24 -28.44
CA ARG A 86 -1.80 -8.27 -28.79
C ARG A 86 -2.21 -9.70 -28.43
N GLY A 87 -3.49 -9.93 -28.08
CA GLY A 87 -4.04 -11.25 -27.76
C GLY A 87 -3.75 -11.76 -26.33
N GLY A 88 -3.27 -10.88 -25.45
CA GLY A 88 -3.05 -11.20 -24.03
C GLY A 88 -4.32 -11.09 -23.19
N ASN A 89 -4.17 -11.29 -21.87
CA ASN A 89 -5.25 -11.27 -20.89
C ASN A 89 -4.81 -10.65 -19.54
N LEU A 90 -5.70 -10.63 -18.54
CA LEU A 90 -5.40 -10.06 -17.22
C LEU A 90 -4.24 -10.76 -16.49
N ASN A 91 -3.96 -12.04 -16.78
CA ASN A 91 -2.80 -12.73 -16.20
C ASN A 91 -1.50 -12.06 -16.66
N ASP A 92 -1.43 -11.59 -17.91
CA ASP A 92 -0.25 -10.90 -18.43
C ASP A 92 0.01 -9.57 -17.71
N VAL A 93 -1.02 -8.94 -17.14
CA VAL A 93 -0.87 -7.78 -16.25
C VAL A 93 -0.27 -8.20 -14.91
N ILE A 94 -0.94 -9.11 -14.19
CA ILE A 94 -0.56 -9.43 -12.82
C ILE A 94 0.78 -10.19 -12.76
N PHE A 95 1.20 -10.85 -13.84
CA PHE A 95 2.50 -11.51 -13.92
C PHE A 95 3.63 -10.63 -14.49
N THR A 96 3.39 -9.34 -14.73
CA THR A 96 4.47 -8.38 -15.01
C THR A 96 5.50 -8.35 -13.86
N PRO A 97 6.78 -8.05 -14.16
CA PRO A 97 7.83 -7.95 -13.14
C PRO A 97 7.50 -6.94 -12.03
N PHE A 98 6.90 -5.79 -12.38
CA PHE A 98 6.50 -4.77 -11.42
C PHE A 98 5.47 -5.27 -10.40
N PHE A 99 4.41 -5.94 -10.87
CA PHE A 99 3.41 -6.55 -9.99
C PHE A 99 4.01 -7.67 -9.13
N LYS A 100 4.88 -8.50 -9.72
CA LYS A 100 5.60 -9.55 -8.98
C LYS A 100 6.47 -8.97 -7.87
N ALA A 101 7.19 -7.88 -8.10
CA ALA A 101 8.04 -7.25 -7.10
C ALA A 101 7.24 -6.74 -5.89
N ILE A 102 6.07 -6.14 -6.13
CA ILE A 102 5.17 -5.72 -5.05
C ILE A 102 4.70 -6.92 -4.22
N ARG A 103 4.32 -8.01 -4.89
CA ARG A 103 3.90 -9.24 -4.18
C ARG A 103 5.06 -9.93 -3.45
N SER A 104 6.27 -9.89 -4.00
CA SER A 104 7.46 -10.39 -3.32
C SER A 104 7.72 -9.60 -2.04
N TRP A 105 7.69 -8.26 -2.12
CA TRP A 105 7.78 -7.42 -0.94
C TRP A 105 6.68 -7.72 0.09
N GLN A 106 5.43 -7.90 -0.34
CA GLN A 106 4.33 -8.27 0.57
C GLN A 106 4.61 -9.61 1.30
N LYS A 107 5.15 -10.61 0.59
CA LYS A 107 5.52 -11.90 1.19
C LYS A 107 6.64 -11.75 2.23
N GLU A 108 7.69 -11.01 1.89
CA GLU A 108 8.79 -10.68 2.82
C GLU A 108 8.29 -9.92 4.05
N TYR A 109 7.33 -9.02 3.84
CA TYR A 109 6.70 -8.23 4.91
C TYR A 109 5.79 -9.06 5.82
N GLY A 110 5.35 -10.24 5.37
CA GLY A 110 4.65 -11.22 6.20
C GLY A 110 3.41 -11.85 5.57
N PHE A 111 3.04 -11.50 4.34
CA PHE A 111 1.94 -12.18 3.64
C PHE A 111 2.28 -13.68 3.43
N LEU A 112 1.35 -14.57 3.80
CA LEU A 112 1.54 -16.04 3.80
C LEU A 112 2.70 -16.54 4.68
N SER A 113 3.10 -15.78 5.70
CA SER A 113 4.21 -16.16 6.61
C SER A 113 3.85 -17.24 7.66
N GLY A 114 2.63 -17.79 7.62
CA GLY A 114 2.21 -18.80 8.61
C GLY A 114 2.21 -18.29 10.06
N GLY A 115 1.99 -16.99 10.26
CA GLY A 115 1.96 -16.34 11.58
C GLY A 115 3.28 -15.69 12.00
N LYS A 116 4.37 -15.84 11.24
CA LYS A 116 5.66 -15.17 11.49
C LYS A 116 5.80 -13.91 10.66
N VAL A 117 5.05 -12.88 11.03
CA VAL A 117 5.08 -11.59 10.33
C VAL A 117 6.37 -10.84 10.67
N SER A 118 7.24 -10.64 9.69
CA SER A 118 8.49 -9.88 9.84
C SER A 118 8.25 -8.36 9.90
N GLY A 119 7.17 -7.88 9.27
CA GLY A 119 6.77 -6.48 9.25
C GLY A 119 5.80 -6.08 10.36
N ASP A 120 5.13 -4.95 10.15
CA ASP A 120 4.09 -4.37 11.01
C ASP A 120 2.83 -4.13 10.17
N TRP A 121 1.78 -4.95 10.36
CA TRP A 121 0.54 -4.79 9.59
C TRP A 121 -0.33 -3.60 9.97
N LEU A 122 0.11 -2.76 10.92
CA LEU A 122 -0.43 -1.40 11.10
C LEU A 122 0.15 -0.39 10.09
N ARG A 123 1.22 -0.79 9.38
CA ARG A 123 1.90 -0.08 8.30
C ARG A 123 1.95 -0.93 7.02
N PRO A 124 0.79 -1.41 6.51
CA PRO A 124 0.79 -2.42 5.46
C PRO A 124 1.18 -1.88 4.07
N CYS A 125 1.05 -0.58 3.81
CA CYS A 125 1.06 -0.03 2.47
C CYS A 125 2.49 0.26 1.97
N PRO A 126 2.93 -0.34 0.84
CA PRO A 126 4.30 -0.13 0.35
C PRO A 126 4.57 1.32 -0.08
N ILE A 127 3.58 2.05 -0.57
CA ILE A 127 3.78 3.43 -1.07
C ILE A 127 3.51 4.51 -0.03
N ARG A 128 2.83 4.19 1.07
CA ARG A 128 2.37 5.18 2.06
C ARG A 128 2.91 4.99 3.46
N ASP A 129 3.39 3.78 3.77
CA ASP A 129 4.02 3.49 5.04
C ASP A 129 5.49 3.02 4.86
N HIS A 130 5.95 2.87 3.60
CA HIS A 130 7.30 2.40 3.21
C HIS A 130 7.78 3.08 1.91
N PHE A 131 7.64 4.40 1.81
CA PHE A 131 7.76 5.15 0.56
C PHE A 131 9.07 4.90 -0.20
N LEU A 132 10.21 4.81 0.49
CA LEU A 132 11.50 4.55 -0.15
C LEU A 132 11.55 3.17 -0.84
N THR A 133 10.87 2.17 -0.27
CA THR A 133 10.75 0.85 -0.87
C THR A 133 9.91 0.90 -2.14
N ALA A 134 8.74 1.57 -2.11
CA ALA A 134 7.94 1.78 -3.31
C ALA A 134 8.71 2.56 -4.38
N LYS A 135 9.39 3.65 -4.02
CA LYS A 135 10.22 4.44 -4.94
C LYS A 135 11.28 3.58 -5.63
N LYS A 136 11.96 2.71 -4.87
CA LYS A 136 12.95 1.77 -5.44
C LYS A 136 12.30 0.85 -6.47
N ILE A 137 11.18 0.21 -6.14
CA ILE A 137 10.47 -0.71 -7.05
C ILE A 137 9.99 0.03 -8.31
N ILE A 138 9.43 1.23 -8.16
CA ILE A 138 8.97 2.05 -9.30
C ILE A 138 10.14 2.35 -10.26
N LYS A 139 11.29 2.75 -9.72
CA LYS A 139 12.49 3.03 -10.51
C LYS A 139 13.08 1.78 -11.16
N GLU A 140 13.16 0.67 -10.44
CA GLU A 140 13.71 -0.60 -10.94
C GLU A 140 12.95 -1.12 -12.17
N TYR A 141 11.63 -0.99 -12.17
CA TYR A 141 10.78 -1.48 -13.26
C TYR A 141 10.32 -0.39 -14.25
N ASN A 142 10.88 0.82 -14.15
CA ASN A 142 10.53 1.96 -14.99
C ASN A 142 9.01 2.21 -15.05
N ALA A 143 8.32 2.09 -13.91
CA ALA A 143 6.88 2.34 -13.86
C ALA A 143 6.59 3.84 -14.04
N TYR A 144 5.71 4.16 -14.98
CA TYR A 144 5.34 5.53 -15.30
C TYR A 144 4.17 6.00 -14.43
N PRO A 145 4.12 7.32 -14.09
CA PRO A 145 2.95 7.92 -13.46
C PRO A 145 1.73 7.81 -14.39
N ILE A 146 0.59 7.37 -13.86
CA ILE A 146 -0.69 7.39 -14.61
C ILE A 146 -1.24 8.83 -14.71
N ASP A 147 -2.22 9.11 -15.57
CA ASP A 147 -2.64 10.51 -15.91
C ASP A 147 -2.93 11.47 -14.73
N TYR A 148 -3.44 10.96 -13.62
CA TYR A 148 -3.72 11.75 -12.42
C TYR A 148 -2.64 11.63 -11.33
N ALA A 149 -1.53 10.94 -11.61
CA ALA A 149 -0.44 10.79 -10.70
C ALA A 149 0.38 12.09 -10.63
N PRO A 150 0.79 12.52 -9.43
CA PRO A 150 1.70 13.64 -9.28
C PRO A 150 3.11 13.26 -9.78
N GLU A 151 3.82 14.17 -10.45
CA GLU A 151 5.22 13.99 -10.90
C GLU A 151 6.24 14.17 -9.75
N VAL A 152 5.84 13.86 -8.51
CA VAL A 152 6.57 14.21 -7.29
C VAL A 152 7.55 13.13 -6.81
N ILE A 153 7.66 12.00 -7.52
CA ILE A 153 8.41 10.84 -7.01
C ILE A 153 9.88 11.15 -6.75
N ASP A 154 10.48 12.05 -7.53
CA ASP A 154 11.88 12.48 -7.41
C ASP A 154 12.04 13.84 -6.70
N GLU A 155 10.95 14.47 -6.29
CA GLU A 155 11.01 15.75 -5.60
C GLU A 155 11.55 15.57 -4.18
N LYS A 156 12.65 16.27 -3.87
CA LYS A 156 13.35 16.14 -2.58
C LYS A 156 12.44 16.44 -1.39
N ASN A 157 11.58 17.45 -1.50
CA ASN A 157 10.67 17.84 -0.43
C ASN A 157 9.61 16.75 -0.18
N TYR A 158 8.99 16.24 -1.25
CA TYR A 158 8.02 15.14 -1.14
C TYR A 158 8.65 13.88 -0.55
N ILE A 159 9.87 13.51 -0.99
CA ILE A 159 10.61 12.38 -0.43
C ILE A 159 10.82 12.59 1.07
N ALA A 160 11.28 13.77 1.49
CA ALA A 160 11.55 14.07 2.89
C ALA A 160 10.28 14.01 3.75
N GLU A 161 9.16 14.54 3.27
CA GLU A 161 7.86 14.51 3.97
C GLU A 161 7.32 13.08 4.13
N MET A 162 7.41 12.27 3.07
CA MET A 162 6.97 10.87 3.14
C MET A 162 7.85 10.03 4.07
N VAL A 163 9.17 10.25 4.07
CA VAL A 163 10.09 9.57 5.01
C VAL A 163 9.82 9.97 6.45
N ASP A 164 9.67 11.27 6.72
CA ASP A 164 9.32 11.76 8.07
C ASP A 164 7.98 11.21 8.54
N TYR A 165 6.99 11.11 7.65
CA TYR A 165 5.71 10.49 7.94
C TYR A 165 5.88 9.00 8.30
N ASP A 166 6.61 8.23 7.50
CA ASP A 166 6.86 6.80 7.71
C ASP A 166 7.52 6.56 9.09
N GLU A 167 8.57 7.33 9.41
CA GLU A 167 9.29 7.22 10.69
C GLU A 167 8.42 7.59 11.89
N LYS A 168 7.63 8.67 11.78
CA LYS A 168 6.72 9.09 12.87
C LYS A 168 5.62 8.06 13.10
N LEU A 169 5.08 7.49 12.02
CA LEU A 169 4.09 6.43 12.12
C LEU A 169 4.68 5.18 12.76
N GLU A 170 5.87 4.75 12.32
CA GLU A 170 6.59 3.62 12.89
C GLU A 170 6.81 3.75 14.40
N LYS A 171 7.28 4.91 14.85
CA LYS A 171 7.51 5.20 16.29
C LYS A 171 6.22 5.03 17.12
N LEU A 172 5.07 5.30 16.53
CA LEU A 172 3.78 5.18 17.20
C LEU A 172 3.16 3.78 17.09
N THR A 173 3.28 3.11 15.94
CA THR A 173 2.61 1.82 15.69
C THR A 173 3.45 0.63 16.16
N SER A 174 4.77 0.68 16.07
CA SER A 174 5.64 -0.46 16.44
C SER A 174 5.44 -0.92 17.88
N PRO A 175 5.35 -0.05 18.91
CA PRO A 175 5.04 -0.51 20.27
C PRO A 175 3.66 -1.17 20.39
N ILE A 176 2.67 -0.69 19.63
CA ILE A 176 1.32 -1.27 19.57
C ILE A 176 1.40 -2.66 18.93
N TRP A 177 2.10 -2.78 17.79
CA TRP A 177 2.33 -4.03 17.09
C TRP A 177 2.95 -5.08 18.00
N GLN A 178 4.06 -4.71 18.66
CA GLN A 178 4.78 -5.59 19.56
C GLN A 178 3.90 -6.07 20.72
N LYS A 179 3.10 -5.18 21.31
CA LYS A 179 2.24 -5.50 22.45
C LYS A 179 0.98 -6.30 22.10
N GLN A 180 0.39 -6.09 20.92
CA GLN A 180 -0.93 -6.63 20.59
C GLN A 180 -0.87 -7.83 19.64
N TYR A 181 0.18 -7.94 18.83
CA TYR A 181 0.24 -8.88 17.71
C TYR A 181 1.53 -9.69 17.64
N HIS A 182 2.61 -9.26 18.30
CA HIS A 182 3.90 -9.97 18.30
C HIS A 182 4.28 -10.56 19.67
N SER A 183 3.57 -10.20 20.75
CA SER A 183 3.82 -10.76 22.07
C SER A 183 3.37 -12.22 22.12
N SER A 184 4.38 -13.10 22.13
CA SER A 184 4.29 -14.56 22.30
C SER A 184 3.28 -14.92 23.39
N HIS A 185 2.22 -15.65 23.01
CA HIS A 185 1.55 -16.57 23.92
C HIS A 185 2.06 -17.97 23.58
#